data_AF-A0A8C2BJN4-F1
#
_entry.id   AF-A0A8C2BJN4-F1
#
_cell.length_a   1.000
_cell.length_b   1.000
_cell.length_c   1.000
_cell.angle_alpha   90.00
_cell.angle_beta   90.00
_cell.angle_gamma   90.00
#
_symmetry.space_group_name_H-M   'P 1'
#
loop_
_entity.id
_entity.type
_entity.pdbx_description
1 polymer ?
#
loop_
_entity_poly.entity_id
_entity_poly.type
_entity_poly.pdbx_seq_one_letter_code
_entity_poly.pdbx_strand_id
1 'polypeptide(L)' 'MHVIKRDGRQERVMFDKITSRIQKLCYGLNAEFVDP' A
#
# COMPACT_ATOMS: atom_id res chain seq x y z
N MET A 1 0.79 10.79 11.40
CA MET A 1 -0.21 10.76 10.32
C MET A 1 -1.20 9.63 10.59
N HIS A 2 -2.49 9.85 10.33
CA HIS A 2 -3.57 8.88 10.58
C HIS A 2 -4.40 8.66 9.31
N VAL A 3 -4.95 7.45 9.15
CA VAL A 3 -5.88 7.10 8.07
C VAL A 3 -7.25 6.77 8.65
N ILE A 4 -8.30 7.14 7.91
CA ILE A 4 -9.66 6.70 8.18
C ILE A 4 -9.90 5.38 7.46
N LYS A 5 -10.27 4.35 8.22
CA LYS A 5 -10.62 3.03 7.72
C LYS A 5 -12.05 3.07 7.18
N ARG A 6 -12.45 2.10 6.35
CA ARG A 6 -13.78 2.09 5.71
C ARG A 6 -14.94 2.02 6.71
N ASP A 7 -14.68 1.53 7.90
CA ASP A 7 -15.62 1.49 9.02
C ASP A 7 -15.62 2.78 9.86
N GLY A 8 -14.91 3.82 9.42
CA GLY A 8 -14.82 5.12 10.09
C GLY A 8 -13.75 5.22 11.18
N ARG A 9 -13.06 4.14 11.52
CA ARG A 9 -12.04 4.16 12.58
C ARG A 9 -10.76 4.89 12.14
N GLN A 10 -10.14 5.63 13.06
CA GLN A 10 -8.82 6.22 12.87
C GLN A 10 -7.73 5.23 13.29
N GLU A 11 -6.74 5.02 12.42
CA GLU A 11 -5.54 4.25 12.71
C GLU A 11 -4.29 5.02 12.33
N ARG A 12 -3.18 4.73 13.02
CA ARG A 12 -1.87 5.27 12.65
C ARG A 12 -1.48 4.75 11.26
N VAL A 13 -0.89 5.63 10.44
CA VAL A 13 -0.33 5.22 9.14
C VAL A 13 0.75 4.16 9.36
N MET A 14 0.59 3.03 8.67
CA MET A 14 1.57 1.94 8.60
C MET A 14 2.12 1.90 7.17
N PHE A 15 3.30 2.49 6.96
CA PHE A 15 3.89 2.61 5.61
C PHE A 15 4.19 1.24 4.99
N ASP A 16 4.74 0.30 5.76
CA ASP A 16 5.03 -1.07 5.29
C ASP A 16 3.78 -1.78 4.77
N LYS A 17 2.63 -1.51 5.39
CA LYS A 17 1.33 -2.05 4.96
C LYS A 17 0.86 -1.45 3.64
N ILE A 18 1.25 -0.22 3.33
CA ILE A 18 0.96 0.43 2.05
C ILE A 18 1.88 -0.16 0.98
N THR A 19 3.20 -0.15 1.21
CA THR A 19 4.20 -0.68 0.28
C THR A 19 3.92 -2.15 -0.08
N SER A 20 3.66 -3.01 0.90
CA SER A 20 3.36 -4.43 0.65
C SER A 20 2.06 -4.66 -0.13
N ARG A 21 1.11 -3.71 -0.12
CA ARG A 21 -0.12 -3.80 -0.91
C ARG A 21 0.13 -3.38 -2.35
N ILE A 22 0.93 -2.33 -2.56
CA ILE A 22 1.32 -1.86 -3.90
C ILE A 22 2.16 -2.95 -4.60
N GLN A 23 3.18 -3.48 -3.92
CA GLN A 23 4.00 -4.58 -4.42
C GLN A 23 3.16 -5.76 -4.93
N LYS A 24 2.14 -6.19 -4.16
CA LYS A 24 1.23 -7.28 -4.56
C LYS A 24 0.44 -6.99 -5.83
N LEU A 25 0.09 -5.73 -6.08
CA LEU A 25 -0.59 -5.33 -7.31
C LEU A 25 0.37 -5.28 -8.50
N CYS A 26 1.66 -5.08 -8.25
CA CYS A 26 2.71 -5.07 -9.26
C CYS A 26 3.23 -6.48 -9.62
N TYR A 27 2.70 -7.55 -9.03
CA TYR A 27 3.11 -8.91 -9.36
C TYR A 27 2.83 -9.24 -10.83
N GLY A 28 3.86 -9.73 -11.53
CA GLY A 28 3.78 -10.06 -12.96
C GLY A 28 3.91 -8.86 -13.90
N LEU A 29 4.09 -7.64 -13.37
CA LEU A 29 4.48 -6.49 -14.19
C LEU A 29 5.96 -6.54 -14.52
N ASN A 30 6.33 -5.98 -15.67
CA ASN A 30 7.73 -5.87 -16.06
C ASN A 30 8.45 -4.88 -15.12
N ALA A 31 9.45 -5.37 -14.39
CA ALA A 31 10.24 -4.60 -13.43
C ALA A 31 11.12 -3.53 -14.07
N GLU A 32 11.36 -3.57 -15.38
CA GLU A 32 12.06 -2.50 -16.10
C GLU A 32 11.23 -1.21 -16.17
N PHE A 33 9.90 -1.31 -16.09
CA PHE A 33 8.98 -0.18 -16.24
C PHE A 33 8.23 0.17 -14.95
N VAL A 34 8.42 -0.58 -13.86
CA VAL A 34 7.64 -0.43 -12.61
C VAL A 34 8.56 -0.52 -11.39
N ASP A 35 8.58 0.55 -10.59
CA ASP A 35 9.18 0.59 -9.24
C ASP A 35 8.06 0.62 -8.17
N PRO A 36 7.82 -0.49 -7.45
CA PRO A 36 6.68 -0.65 -6.53
C PRO A 36 6.79 0.01 -5.15
#